data_AF-A0A6J5CUE8-F1
#
_entry.id   AF-A0A6J5CUE8-F1
#
_cell.length_a   1.000
_cell.length_b   1.000
_cell.length_c   1.000
_cell.angle_alpha   90.00
_cell.angle_beta   90.00
_cell.angle_gamma   90.00
#
_symmetry.space_group_name_H-M   'P 1'
#
loop_
_entity.id
_entity.type
_entity.pdbx_description
1 polymer ?
#
loop_
_entity_poly.entity_id
_entity_poly.type
_entity_poly.pdbx_seq_one_letter_code
_entity_poly.pdbx_strand_id
1 'polypeptide(L)' 'MTTAIIERIETRLVDLPTIRPHKLSVATMHGQTLVLVKVYCSDGIVGMGGARPSRAWPMGPKAPSR' A
#
# COMPACT_ATOMS: atom_id res chain seq x y z
N MET A 1 -10.44 28.17 -16.58
CA MET A 1 -9.79 26.94 -16.07
C MET A 1 -10.58 25.77 -16.61
N THR A 2 -9.92 24.84 -17.29
CA THR A 2 -10.53 23.59 -17.76
C THR A 2 -10.79 22.68 -16.55
N THR A 3 -11.97 22.06 -16.51
CA THR A 3 -12.29 21.05 -15.50
C THR A 3 -11.48 19.80 -15.77
N ALA A 4 -10.72 19.33 -14.79
CA ALA A 4 -10.03 18.04 -14.87
C ALA A 4 -11.05 16.90 -14.64
N ILE A 5 -11.10 15.94 -15.56
CA ILE A 5 -11.91 14.73 -15.45
C ILE A 5 -10.98 13.55 -15.13
N ILE A 6 -11.39 12.70 -14.20
CA ILE A 6 -10.64 11.46 -13.90
C ILE A 6 -10.93 10.47 -15.03
N GLU A 7 -9.89 10.09 -15.77
CA GLU A 7 -9.99 9.14 -16.88
C GLU A 7 -9.74 7.71 -16.42
N ARG A 8 -8.80 7.51 -15.48
CA ARG A 8 -8.40 6.18 -15.03
C ARG A 8 -7.86 6.20 -13.61
N ILE A 9 -8.18 5.14 -12.87
CA ILE A 9 -7.60 4.88 -11.55
C ILE A 9 -6.92 3.52 -11.59
N GLU A 10 -5.63 3.48 -11.26
CA GLU A 10 -4.88 2.25 -11.05
C GLU A 10 -4.58 2.06 -9.57
N THR A 11 -4.80 0.86 -9.05
CA THR A 11 -4.43 0.49 -7.68
C THR A 11 -3.47 -0.70 -7.70
N ARG A 12 -2.42 -0.63 -6.88
CA ARG A 12 -1.44 -1.72 -6.74
C ARG A 12 -1.14 -1.98 -5.28
N LEU A 13 -1.14 -3.25 -4.91
CA LEU A 13 -0.56 -3.70 -3.65
C LEU A 13 0.95 -3.84 -3.83
N VAL A 14 1.71 -3.22 -2.95
CA VAL A 14 3.17 -3.26 -2.95
C VAL A 14 3.62 -3.73 -1.59
N ASP A 15 4.25 -4.90 -1.55
CA ASP A 15 4.90 -5.41 -0.35
C ASP A 15 6.31 -4.85 -0.26
N LEU A 16 6.59 -4.09 0.80
CA LEU A 16 7.88 -3.49 1.06
C LEU A 16 8.52 -4.17 2.28
N PRO A 17 9.79 -4.61 2.19
CA PRO A 17 10.51 -5.06 3.36
C PRO A 17 10.75 -3.88 4.31
N THR A 18 10.73 -4.14 5.61
CA THR A 18 11.20 -3.14 6.57
C THR A 18 12.72 -3.21 6.67
N ILE A 19 13.38 -2.07 6.88
CA ILE A 19 14.85 -2.01 7.06
C ILE A 19 15.29 -2.87 8.27
N ARG A 20 14.47 -2.90 9.32
CA ARG A 20 14.62 -3.77 10.50
C ARG A 20 13.24 -4.22 10.98
N PRO A 21 13.12 -5.38 11.64
CA PRO A 21 11.86 -5.81 12.24
C PRO A 21 11.37 -4.78 13.28
N HIS A 22 10.13 -4.30 13.13
CA HIS A 22 9.55 -3.31 14.03
C HIS A 22 8.70 -4.02 15.09
N LYS A 23 9.09 -3.90 16.37
CA LYS A 23 8.37 -4.50 17.49
C LYS A 23 7.20 -3.61 17.90
N LEU A 24 5.99 -4.15 17.81
CA LEU A 24 4.76 -3.62 18.38
C LEU A 24 4.45 -4.40 19.66
N SER A 25 3.57 -3.88 20.50
CA SER A 25 3.19 -4.51 21.79
C SER A 25 2.70 -5.96 21.67
N VAL A 26 2.12 -6.33 20.53
CA VAL A 26 1.50 -7.65 20.30
C VAL A 26 2.09 -8.43 19.12
N ALA A 27 3.00 -7.84 18.34
CA ALA A 27 3.53 -8.45 17.12
C ALA A 27 4.87 -7.84 16.71
N THR A 28 5.65 -8.58 15.90
CA THR A 28 6.83 -8.02 15.21
C THR A 28 6.53 -7.93 13.71
N MET A 29 6.64 -6.74 13.13
CA MET A 29 6.43 -6.49 11.70
C MET A 29 7.75 -6.65 10.93
N HIS A 30 7.78 -7.55 9.96
CA HIS A 30 8.95 -7.80 9.09
C HIS A 30 8.82 -7.19 7.69
N GLY A 31 7.65 -6.64 7.38
CA GLY A 31 7.28 -6.12 6.07
C GLY A 31 5.92 -5.46 6.17
N GLN A 32 5.64 -4.59 5.20
CA GLN A 32 4.42 -3.82 5.16
C GLN A 32 3.88 -3.79 3.74
N THR A 33 2.59 -4.07 3.60
CA THR A 33 1.87 -3.87 2.35
C THR A 33 1.38 -2.42 2.28
N LEU A 34 1.61 -1.76 1.15
CA LEU A 34 1.07 -0.45 0.79
C LEU A 34 0.09 -0.62 -0.38
N VAL A 35 -1.02 0.13 -0.33
CA VAL A 35 -1.87 0.37 -1.50
C VAL A 35 -1.38 1.66 -2.16
N LEU A 36 -0.84 1.54 -3.38
CA LEU A 36 -0.51 2.67 -4.23
C LEU A 36 -1.67 2.94 -5.17
N VAL A 37 -2.16 4.18 -5.21
CA VAL A 37 -3.22 4.64 -6.11
C VAL A 37 -2.64 5.65 -7.08
N LYS A 38 -2.88 5.45 -8.37
CA LYS A 38 -2.57 6.42 -9.43
C LYS A 38 -3.87 6.88 -10.08
N VAL A 39 -4.07 8.18 -10.18
CA VAL A 39 -5.24 8.81 -10.81
C VAL A 39 -4.76 9.57 -12.03
N TYR A 40 -5.24 9.20 -13.21
CA TYR A 40 -4.95 9.85 -14.47
C TYR A 40 -6.09 10.83 -14.79
N CYS A 41 -5.75 12.08 -15.04
CA CYS A 41 -6.70 13.14 -15.35
C CYS A 41 -6.58 13.59 -16.82
N SER A 42 -7.69 14.11 -17.37
CA SER A 42 -7.82 14.55 -18.77
C SER A 42 -6.92 15.72 -19.17
N ASP A 43 -6.37 16.44 -18.18
CA ASP A 43 -5.41 17.53 -18.36
C ASP A 43 -3.95 17.01 -18.45
N GLY A 44 -3.75 15.70 -18.47
CA GLY A 44 -2.44 15.05 -18.51
C GLY A 44 -1.77 14.92 -17.15
N ILE A 45 -2.40 15.39 -16.06
CA ILE A 45 -1.85 15.28 -14.71
C ILE A 45 -2.08 13.86 -14.17
N VAL A 46 -1.07 13.32 -13.47
CA VAL A 46 -1.17 12.06 -12.75
C VAL A 46 -1.03 12.30 -11.25
N GLY A 47 -2.11 12.08 -10.51
CA GLY A 47 -2.11 12.09 -9.04
C GLY A 47 -1.61 10.75 -8.49
N MET A 48 -0.83 10.79 -7.42
CA MET A 48 -0.36 9.59 -6.70
C MET A 48 -0.73 9.67 -5.22
N GLY A 49 -1.30 8.58 -4.69
CA GLY A 49 -1.69 8.45 -3.29
C GLY A 49 -1.24 7.12 -2.70
N GLY A 50 -0.94 7.10 -1.41
CA GLY A 50 -0.57 5.90 -0.68
C GLY A 50 -1.47 5.68 0.52
N ALA A 51 -1.97 4.47 0.68
CA ALA A 51 -2.69 4.04 1.87
C ALA A 51 -2.03 2.78 2.45
N ARG A 52 -1.90 2.72 3.78
CA ARG A 52 -1.50 1.49 4.47
C ARG A 52 -2.78 0.80 4.92
N PRO A 53 -3.11 -0.42 4.45
CA PRO A 53 -4.20 -1.18 5.03
C PRO A 53 -3.95 -1.31 6.53
N SER A 54 -4.92 -0.90 7.35
CA SER A 54 -4.88 -1.21 8.77
C SER A 54 -4.84 -2.73 8.87
N ARG A 55 -3.84 -3.25 9.61
CA ARG A 55 -3.53 -4.67 9.69
C ARG A 55 -4.58 -5.39 10.56
N ALA A 56 -5.83 -5.41 10.11
CA ALA A 56 -6.93 -6.11 10.75
C ALA A 56 -7.08 -7.51 10.13
N TRP A 57 -6.34 -8.46 10.72
CA TRP A 57 -6.58 -9.92 10.80
C TRP A 57 -5.97 -10.89 9.75
N PRO A 58 -5.52 -12.11 10.16
CA PRO A 58 -5.01 -12.55 11.46
C PRO A 58 -3.49 -12.60 11.53
N MET A 59 -2.98 -12.52 12.76
CA MET A 59 -1.72 -13.14 13.11
C MET A 59 -1.83 -14.65 12.86
N GLY A 60 -1.17 -15.14 11.80
CA GLY A 60 -0.95 -16.56 11.54
C GLY A 60 0.56 -16.82 11.51
N PRO A 61 1.03 -17.98 11.99
CA PRO A 61 2.46 -18.28 12.01
C PRO A 61 2.96 -18.30 10.58
N LYS A 62 4.15 -17.72 10.33
CA LYS A 62 4.88 -17.99 9.10
C LYS A 62 4.90 -19.50 8.90
N ALA A 63 4.42 -19.96 7.75
CA ALA A 63 4.63 -21.33 7.32
C ALA A 63 6.13 -21.69 7.48
N PRO A 64 6.47 -22.89 7.97
CA PRO A 64 7.86 -23.28 8.11
C PRO A 64 8.50 -23.23 6.73
N SER A 65 9.56 -22.43 6.60
CA SER A 65 10.46 -22.57 5.46
C SER A 65 11.21 -23.89 5.66
N ARG A 66 11.22 -24.64 4.58
CA ARG A 66 11.94 -25.90 4.38
C ARG A 66 13.42 -25.78 4.76
#